data_AF-A0A4Y4XMQ6-F1
#
_entry.id   AF-A0A4Y4XMQ6-F1
#
_cell.length_a   1.000
_cell.length_b   1.000
_cell.length_c   1.000
_cell.angle_alpha   90.00
_cell.angle_beta   90.00
_cell.angle_gamma   90.00
#
_symmetry.space_group_name_H-M   'P 1'
#
loop_
_entity.id
_entity.type
_entity.pdbx_description
1 polymer ?
#
loop_
_entity_poly.entity_id
_entity_poly.type
_entity_poly.pdbx_seq_one_letter_code
_entity_poly.pdbx_strand_id
1 'polypeptide(L)'
;FGLKYVKFGRADISVEKIVKENPEIIFIWWISPLSPEDVLNNPKFATIKAIKNKQVYKLPTMDIGGPRAPLISLFIALKAHPEAFKGVDINAIIKDYYKVVFDLNDAEVEPFLWH
;
A
#
# COMPACT_ATOMS: atom_id res chain seq x y z
N PHE A 1 15.95 -3.52 9.13
CA PHE A 1 14.78 -3.14 9.95
C PHE A 1 14.78 -1.63 10.17
N GLY A 2 13.63 -0.95 9.99
CA GLY A 2 13.53 0.53 10.02
C GLY A 2 13.86 1.18 11.37
N LEU A 3 13.79 0.42 12.47
CA LEU A 3 14.12 0.91 13.82
C LEU A 3 15.57 1.42 13.97
N LYS A 4 16.48 1.07 13.05
CA LYS A 4 17.83 1.64 13.02
C LYS A 4 17.85 3.14 12.68
N TYR A 5 16.75 3.69 12.17
CA TYR A 5 16.62 5.10 11.82
C TYR A 5 15.51 5.83 12.57
N VAL A 6 14.41 5.14 12.90
CA VAL A 6 13.23 5.76 13.54
C VAL A 6 12.92 5.02 14.84
N LYS A 7 13.00 5.73 15.97
CA LYS A 7 12.79 5.13 17.31
C LYS A 7 11.31 4.95 17.68
N PHE A 8 10.44 5.85 17.23
CA PHE A 8 9.01 5.82 17.53
C PHE A 8 8.21 6.44 16.37
N GLY A 9 7.07 5.83 16.03
CA GLY A 9 6.13 6.37 15.04
C GLY A 9 6.74 6.63 13.67
N ARG A 10 6.54 7.85 13.16
CA ARG A 10 7.03 8.34 11.87
C ARG A 10 8.02 9.46 12.13
N ALA A 11 9.15 9.47 11.43
CA ALA A 11 10.15 10.52 11.51
C ALA A 11 10.92 10.63 10.19
N ASP A 12 11.59 11.76 10.00
CA ASP A 12 12.40 12.00 8.81
C ASP A 12 13.70 11.20 8.82
N ILE A 13 14.10 10.74 7.64
CA ILE A 13 15.40 10.12 7.38
C ILE A 13 16.01 10.75 6.13
N SER A 14 17.34 10.75 6.02
CA SER A 14 18.01 11.34 4.86
C SER A 14 17.77 10.53 3.59
N VAL A 15 17.79 11.21 2.44
CA VAL A 15 17.58 10.58 1.13
C VAL A 15 18.67 9.53 0.84
N GLU A 16 19.91 9.78 1.25
CA GLU A 16 21.03 8.86 1.09
C GLU A 16 20.78 7.53 1.82
N LYS A 17 20.12 7.56 2.99
CA LYS A 17 19.73 6.35 3.72
C LYS A 17 18.67 5.57 2.95
N ILE A 18 17.67 6.25 2.37
CA ILE A 18 16.63 5.60 1.55
C ILE A 18 17.26 4.93 0.32
N VAL A 19 18.14 5.65 -0.39
CA VAL A 19 18.86 5.13 -1.56
C VAL A 19 19.73 3.93 -1.17
N LYS A 20 20.43 4.00 -0.03
CA LYS A 20 21.27 2.90 0.48
C LYS A 20 20.46 1.64 0.82
N GLU A 21 19.29 1.77 1.42
CA GLU A 21 18.43 0.61 1.71
C GLU A 21 17.86 -0.03 0.44
N ASN A 22 17.76 0.74 -0.65
CA ASN A 22 17.38 0.27 -1.97
C ASN A 22 16.11 -0.62 -1.98
N PRO A 23 14.96 -0.11 -1.49
CA PRO A 23 13.74 -0.89 -1.35
C PRO A 23 13.22 -1.43 -2.68
N GLU A 24 12.61 -2.61 -2.63
CA GLU A 24 12.02 -3.28 -3.80
C GLU A 24 10.59 -2.82 -4.10
N ILE A 25 9.88 -2.32 -3.08
CA ILE A 25 8.53 -1.76 -3.17
C ILE A 25 8.41 -0.56 -2.22
N ILE A 26 7.64 0.44 -2.62
CA ILE A 26 7.34 1.63 -1.82
C ILE A 26 5.82 1.82 -1.74
N PHE A 27 5.31 2.03 -0.53
CA PHE A 27 3.92 2.42 -0.29
C PHE A 27 3.85 3.87 0.18
N ILE A 28 2.90 4.62 -0.37
CA ILE A 28 2.62 6.02 -0.02
C ILE A 28 1.36 6.05 0.85
N TRP A 29 1.43 6.75 1.97
CA TRP A 29 0.28 6.93 2.86
C TRP A 29 -0.88 7.62 2.13
N TRP A 30 -2.13 7.19 2.37
CA TRP A 30 -3.29 7.64 1.60
C TRP A 30 -3.58 9.15 1.72
N ILE A 31 -3.29 9.75 2.89
CA ILE A 31 -3.42 11.21 3.13
C ILE A 31 -2.22 12.00 2.61
N SER A 32 -1.13 11.33 2.20
CA SER A 32 0.05 12.02 1.67
C SER A 32 -0.32 12.87 0.45
N PRO A 33 0.22 14.09 0.31
CA PRO A 33 0.06 14.87 -0.91
C PRO A 33 0.79 14.21 -2.10
N LEU A 34 1.74 13.30 -1.84
CA LEU A 34 2.50 12.63 -2.89
C LEU A 34 1.63 11.67 -3.70
N SER A 35 1.78 11.72 -5.01
CA SER A 35 1.36 10.70 -5.96
C SER A 35 2.48 9.68 -6.20
N PRO A 36 2.16 8.49 -6.75
CA PRO A 36 3.19 7.58 -7.27
C PRO A 36 4.12 8.25 -8.27
N GLU A 37 3.60 9.11 -9.14
CA GLU A 37 4.35 9.85 -10.16
C GLU A 37 5.38 10.80 -9.53
N ASP A 38 5.03 11.51 -8.45
CA ASP A 38 5.97 12.39 -7.73
C ASP A 38 7.18 11.62 -7.20
N VAL A 39 6.96 10.38 -6.75
CA VAL A 39 8.01 9.51 -6.21
C VAL A 39 8.82 8.86 -7.33
N LEU A 40 8.16 8.37 -8.38
CA LEU A 40 8.78 7.73 -9.54
C LEU A 40 9.68 8.69 -10.32
N ASN A 41 9.25 9.95 -10.46
CA ASN A 41 9.97 10.96 -11.24
C ASN A 41 10.99 11.75 -10.40
N ASN A 42 11.14 11.45 -9.11
CA ASN A 42 12.11 12.14 -8.27
C ASN A 42 13.54 11.73 -8.65
N PRO A 43 14.39 12.65 -9.15
CA PRO A 43 15.73 12.31 -9.62
C PRO A 43 16.62 11.75 -8.51
N LYS A 44 16.34 12.09 -7.24
CA LYS A 44 17.11 11.58 -6.10
C LYS A 44 16.85 10.10 -5.82
N PHE A 45 15.75 9.54 -6.35
CA PHE A 45 15.36 8.15 -6.15
C PHE A 45 15.62 7.26 -7.39
N ALA A 46 16.14 7.82 -8.48
CA ALA A 46 16.28 7.13 -9.77
C ALA A 46 17.06 5.80 -9.72
N THR A 47 17.94 5.61 -8.75
CA THR A 47 18.75 4.38 -8.61
C THR A 47 18.05 3.25 -7.84
N ILE A 48 16.95 3.54 -7.14
CA ILE A 48 16.23 2.61 -6.27
C ILE A 48 15.48 1.56 -7.10
N LYS A 49 15.51 0.29 -6.66
CA LYS A 49 14.83 -0.84 -7.31
C LYS A 49 13.33 -0.61 -7.50
N ALA A 50 12.63 -0.15 -6.45
CA ALA A 50 11.20 0.15 -6.54
C ALA A 50 10.86 1.16 -7.65
N ILE A 51 11.73 2.15 -7.89
CA ILE A 51 11.53 3.15 -8.93
C ILE A 51 11.74 2.53 -10.31
N LYS A 52 12.87 1.84 -10.50
CA LYS A 52 13.21 1.16 -11.77
C LYS A 52 12.15 0.14 -12.18
N ASN A 53 11.59 -0.57 -11.21
CA ASN A 53 10.59 -1.62 -11.42
C ASN A 53 9.14 -1.12 -11.32
N LYS A 54 8.94 0.19 -11.16
CA LYS A 54 7.62 0.84 -11.00
C LYS A 54 6.76 0.22 -9.88
N GLN A 55 7.40 -0.21 -8.79
CA GLN A 55 6.77 -0.77 -7.59
C GLN A 55 6.50 0.33 -6.55
N VAL A 56 5.73 1.34 -6.94
CA VAL A 56 5.34 2.47 -6.08
C VAL A 56 3.83 2.58 -6.08
N TYR A 57 3.21 2.43 -4.91
CA TYR A 57 1.75 2.36 -4.78
C TYR A 57 1.24 3.31 -3.71
N LYS A 58 0.17 4.05 -4.01
CA LYS A 58 -0.57 4.79 -2.99
C LYS A 58 -1.55 3.84 -2.31
N LEU A 59 -1.58 3.87 -0.98
CA LEU A 59 -2.54 3.08 -0.21
C LEU A 59 -3.97 3.56 -0.48
N PRO A 60 -4.96 2.64 -0.42
CA PRO A 60 -6.36 2.99 -0.62
C PRO A 60 -6.85 3.98 0.46
N THR A 61 -7.97 4.66 0.18
CA THR A 61 -8.63 5.65 1.06
C THR A 61 -9.31 4.99 2.27
N MET A 62 -8.48 4.37 3.11
CA MET A 62 -8.87 3.59 4.28
C MET A 62 -8.13 4.11 5.50
N ASP A 63 -8.86 4.40 6.57
CA ASP A 63 -8.25 4.76 7.84
C ASP A 63 -7.52 3.55 8.45
N ILE A 64 -6.32 3.80 8.98
CA ILE A 64 -5.43 2.77 9.53
C ILE A 64 -5.81 2.36 10.95
N GLY A 65 -6.52 3.23 11.69
CA GLY A 65 -6.98 2.99 13.06
C GLY A 65 -8.38 2.38 13.13
N GLY A 66 -8.90 1.89 12.02
CA GLY A 66 -10.30 1.49 11.89
C GLY A 66 -10.52 0.08 11.36
N PRO A 67 -11.80 -0.30 11.16
CA PRO A 67 -12.19 -1.64 10.76
C PRO A 67 -11.81 -2.00 9.32
N ARG A 68 -11.04 -1.19 8.58
CA ARG A 68 -10.51 -1.55 7.25
C ARG A 68 -9.00 -1.79 7.25
N ALA A 69 -8.34 -1.73 8.42
CA ALA A 69 -6.91 -2.02 8.54
C ALA A 69 -6.49 -3.40 7.96
N PRO A 70 -7.30 -4.48 8.11
CA PRO A 70 -7.00 -5.75 7.43
C PRO A 70 -6.98 -5.64 5.90
N LEU A 71 -7.88 -4.86 5.30
CA LEU A 71 -7.91 -4.66 3.85
C LEU A 71 -6.70 -3.85 3.35
N ILE A 72 -6.17 -2.91 4.16
CA ILE A 72 -4.91 -2.23 3.84
C ILE A 72 -3.76 -3.24 3.77
N SER A 73 -3.74 -4.20 4.70
CA SER A 73 -2.73 -5.27 4.72
C SER A 73 -2.89 -6.22 3.53
N LEU A 74 -4.13 -6.57 3.16
CA LEU A 74 -4.43 -7.36 1.96
C LEU A 74 -3.97 -6.65 0.68
N PHE A 75 -4.20 -5.34 0.56
CA PHE A 75 -3.72 -4.53 -0.56
C PHE A 75 -2.20 -4.59 -0.68
N ILE A 76 -1.49 -4.39 0.44
CA ILE A 76 -0.02 -4.49 0.49
C ILE A 76 0.45 -5.88 0.06
N ALA A 77 -0.17 -6.94 0.58
CA ALA A 77 0.20 -8.31 0.29
C ALA A 77 0.00 -8.65 -1.20
N LEU A 78 -1.12 -8.22 -1.80
CA LEU A 78 -1.39 -8.42 -3.23
C LEU A 78 -0.40 -7.71 -4.14
N LYS A 79 0.04 -6.49 -3.78
CA LYS A 79 1.04 -5.76 -4.56
C LYS A 79 2.44 -6.37 -4.40
N ALA A 80 2.81 -6.80 -3.19
CA ALA A 80 4.15 -7.34 -2.92
C ALA A 80 4.31 -8.81 -3.38
N HIS A 81 3.25 -9.61 -3.31
CA HIS A 81 3.29 -11.06 -3.53
C HIS A 81 2.08 -11.55 -4.35
N PRO A 82 1.85 -11.05 -5.57
CA PRO A 82 0.67 -11.42 -6.38
C PRO A 82 0.57 -12.93 -6.64
N GLU A 83 1.72 -13.59 -6.79
CA GLU A 83 1.82 -15.04 -7.01
C GLU A 83 1.23 -15.87 -5.86
N ALA A 84 1.30 -15.37 -4.62
CA ALA A 84 0.75 -16.06 -3.45
C ALA A 84 -0.79 -16.06 -3.43
N PHE A 85 -1.42 -15.21 -4.24
CA PHE A 85 -2.88 -15.09 -4.36
C PHE A 85 -3.43 -15.69 -5.66
N LYS A 86 -2.60 -16.44 -6.40
CA LYS A 86 -3.08 -17.18 -7.58
C LYS A 86 -4.19 -18.15 -7.18
N GLY A 87 -5.34 -18.04 -7.84
CA GLY A 87 -6.52 -18.87 -7.58
C GLY A 87 -7.38 -18.40 -6.40
N VAL A 88 -7.06 -17.26 -5.79
CA VAL A 88 -7.88 -16.65 -4.74
C VAL A 88 -8.81 -15.61 -5.37
N ASP A 89 -10.11 -15.72 -5.10
CA ASP A 89 -11.06 -14.67 -5.45
C ASP A 89 -11.03 -13.55 -4.41
N ILE A 90 -10.24 -12.52 -4.70
CA ILE A 90 -10.08 -11.35 -3.83
C ILE A 90 -11.37 -10.55 -3.70
N ASN A 91 -12.16 -10.45 -4.77
CA ASN A 91 -13.41 -9.69 -4.72
C ASN A 91 -14.49 -10.42 -3.92
N ALA A 92 -14.50 -11.75 -3.92
CA ALA A 92 -15.34 -12.51 -2.99
C ALA A 92 -15.00 -12.20 -1.53
N ILE A 93 -13.71 -12.15 -1.18
CA ILE A 93 -13.23 -11.81 0.17
C ILE A 93 -13.63 -10.38 0.54
N ILE A 94 -13.38 -9.40 -0.34
CA ILE A 94 -13.73 -8.00 -0.10
C ILE A 94 -15.24 -7.84 0.03
N LYS A 95 -16.02 -8.51 -0.83
CA LYS A 95 -17.47 -8.44 -0.80
C LYS A 95 -18.00 -8.91 0.55
N ASP A 96 -17.61 -10.11 0.98
CA ASP A 96 -18.03 -10.66 2.27
C ASP A 96 -17.59 -9.77 3.45
N TYR A 97 -16.37 -9.23 3.40
CA TYR A 97 -15.86 -8.30 4.41
C TYR A 97 -16.77 -7.10 4.59
N TYR A 98 -17.17 -6.43 3.50
CA TYR A 98 -18.01 -5.24 3.59
C TYR A 98 -19.44 -5.58 4.03
N LYS A 99 -19.99 -6.71 3.59
CA LYS A 99 -21.30 -7.18 4.05
C LYS A 99 -21.31 -7.46 5.54
N VAL A 100 -20.28 -8.12 6.08
CA VAL A 100 -20.24 -8.48 7.50
C VAL A 100 -19.87 -7.30 8.40
N VAL A 101 -18.86 -6.51 8.03
CA VAL A 101 -18.31 -5.46 8.90
C VAL A 101 -19.14 -4.18 8.87
N PHE A 102 -19.82 -3.91 7.76
CA PHE A 102 -20.57 -2.66 7.54
C PHE A 102 -22.07 -2.88 7.22
N ASP A 103 -22.54 -4.13 7.23
CA ASP A 103 -23.94 -4.51 6.95
C ASP A 103 -24.46 -4.00 5.59
N LEU A 104 -23.58 -4.01 4.58
CA LEU A 104 -23.92 -3.53 3.24
C LEU A 104 -24.59 -4.61 2.39
N ASN A 105 -25.47 -4.17 1.50
CA ASN A 105 -26.04 -5.04 0.45
C ASN A 105 -25.16 -5.09 -0.81
N ASP A 106 -25.47 -5.98 -1.74
CA ASP A 106 -24.65 -6.21 -2.94
C ASP A 106 -24.46 -4.95 -3.81
N ALA A 107 -25.46 -4.08 -3.93
CA ALA A 107 -25.34 -2.84 -4.70
C ALA A 107 -24.47 -1.79 -4.00
N GLU A 108 -24.49 -1.75 -2.67
CA GLU A 108 -23.68 -0.83 -1.86
C GLU A 108 -22.21 -1.24 -1.81
N VAL A 109 -21.93 -2.54 -1.96
CA VAL A 109 -20.56 -3.08 -1.93
C VAL A 109 -19.80 -2.83 -3.24
N GLU A 110 -20.51 -2.74 -4.37
CA GLU A 110 -19.90 -2.66 -5.70
C GLU A 110 -18.79 -1.59 -5.83
N PRO A 111 -18.94 -0.35 -5.32
CA PRO A 111 -17.89 0.67 -5.40
C PRO A 111 -16.61 0.35 -4.59
N PHE A 112 -16.65 -0.65 -3.71
CA PHE A 112 -15.51 -1.04 -2.88
C PHE A 112 -14.72 -2.23 -3.42
N LEU A 113 -15.22 -2.89 -4.47
CA LEU A 113 -14.52 -4.00 -5.12
C LEU A 113 -13.28 -3.50 -5.87
N TRP A 114 -12.28 -4.36 -6.01
CA TRP A 114 -11.01 -4.02 -6.63
C TRP A 114 -10.98 -4.56 -8.06
N HIS A 115 -10.77 -3.65 -9.03
CA HIS A 115 -10.62 -3.95 -10.45
C HIS A 115 -9.19 -3.71 -10.92
#